data_AF-A0AAN5Z4E6-F1
#
_entry.id   AF-A0AAN5Z4E6-F1
#
_cell.length_a   1.000
_cell.length_b   1.000
_cell.length_c   1.000
_cell.angle_alpha   90.00
_cell.angle_beta   90.00
_cell.angle_gamma   90.00
#
_symmetry.space_group_name_H-M   'P 1'
#
loop_
_entity.id
_entity.type
_entity.pdbx_description
1 polymer ?
#
loop_
_entity_poly.entity_id
_entity_poly.type
_entity_poly.pdbx_seq_one_letter_code
_entity_poly.pdbx_strand_id
1 'polypeptide(L)'
;MKILFIGASGSIGGEALRQCLAHPQVTSIVCFVRRSLPSDVSNNPKLQTVMIKDFSVWPEDVLLPHVDAAAMICAMGSYRGNVRVDMEYPLAFQSTFAPLLEKQPKRPRFRFIHLSGKFVIQDQDAKLWVNDYPRKLKVQFLLNYLSHHI
;
A
#
# COMPACT_ATOMS: atom_id res chain seq x y z
N MET A 1 8.70 15.65 0.96
CA MET A 1 8.17 14.66 0.00
C MET A 1 6.79 14.20 0.45
N LYS A 2 5.91 13.87 -0.52
CA LYS A 2 4.55 13.36 -0.28
C LYS A 2 4.54 11.82 -0.32
N ILE A 3 3.88 11.19 0.65
CA ILE A 3 3.75 9.73 0.77
C ILE A 3 2.27 9.35 0.79
N LEU A 4 1.89 8.34 0.01
CA LEU A 4 0.58 7.70 0.08
C LEU A 4 0.64 6.48 0.99
N PHE A 5 -0.47 6.16 1.64
CA PHE A 5 -0.49 5.10 2.65
C PHE A 5 -1.80 4.33 2.66
N ILE A 6 -1.73 3.00 2.65
CA ILE A 6 -2.83 2.09 2.99
C ILE A 6 -2.39 1.13 4.11
N GLY A 7 -3.32 0.76 4.98
CA GLY A 7 -3.03 -0.08 6.15
C GLY A 7 -2.47 0.68 7.38
N ALA A 8 -2.59 2.01 7.41
CA ALA A 8 -2.11 2.86 8.50
C ALA A 8 -2.79 2.61 9.86
N SER A 9 -3.95 1.96 9.89
CA SER A 9 -4.66 1.62 11.14
C SER A 9 -4.24 0.27 11.73
N GLY A 10 -3.40 -0.51 11.05
CA GLY A 10 -2.85 -1.76 11.59
C GLY A 10 -1.65 -1.51 12.52
N SER A 11 -1.20 -2.53 13.26
CA SER A 11 -0.12 -2.36 14.24
C SER A 11 1.21 -1.90 13.60
N ILE A 12 1.66 -2.58 12.54
CA ILE A 12 2.91 -2.21 11.84
C ILE A 12 2.71 -0.92 11.04
N GLY A 13 1.58 -0.81 10.33
CA GLY A 13 1.28 0.37 9.50
C GLY A 13 1.14 1.65 10.32
N GLY A 14 0.57 1.56 11.52
CA GLY A 14 0.42 2.70 12.43
C GLY A 14 1.76 3.20 12.96
N GLU A 15 2.68 2.30 13.29
CA GLU A 15 4.04 2.70 13.68
C GLU A 15 4.83 3.28 12.50
N ALA A 16 4.75 2.65 11.33
CA ALA A 16 5.35 3.20 10.11
C ALA A 16 4.80 4.61 9.77
N LEU A 17 3.49 4.84 9.98
CA LEU A 17 2.89 6.17 9.84
C LEU A 17 3.52 7.16 10.84
N ARG A 18 3.63 6.81 12.12
CA ARG A 18 4.24 7.69 13.15
C ARG A 18 5.67 8.08 12.79
N GLN A 19 6.48 7.12 12.35
CA GLN A 19 7.85 7.38 11.90
C GLN A 19 7.88 8.30 10.67
N CYS A 20 6.98 8.10 9.71
CA CYS A 20 6.86 9.00 8.56
C CYS A 20 6.47 10.42 8.98
N LEU A 21 5.53 10.58 9.93
CA LEU A 21 5.10 11.88 10.44
C LEU A 21 6.25 12.63 11.15
N ALA A 22 7.06 11.90 11.92
CA ALA A 22 8.22 12.44 12.62
C ALA A 22 9.38 12.81 11.67
N HIS A 23 9.46 12.21 10.49
CA HIS A 23 10.57 12.42 9.57
C HIS A 23 10.54 13.83 8.94
N PRO A 24 11.64 14.61 9.00
CA PRO A 24 11.64 16.01 8.56
C PRO A 24 11.48 16.16 7.04
N GLN A 25 12.00 15.20 6.25
CA GLN A 25 11.85 15.24 4.79
C GLN A 25 10.44 14.84 4.32
N VAL A 26 9.62 14.23 5.17
CA VAL A 26 8.23 13.92 4.85
C VAL A 26 7.40 15.14 5.21
N THR A 27 6.79 15.74 4.20
CA THR A 27 6.08 17.02 4.30
C THR A 27 4.58 16.87 4.15
N SER A 28 4.12 15.75 3.58
CA SER A 28 2.71 15.43 3.38
C SER A 28 2.52 13.92 3.35
N ILE A 29 1.47 13.43 4.01
CA ILE A 29 1.05 12.03 4.00
C ILE A 29 -0.44 11.98 3.70
N VAL A 30 -0.84 11.15 2.74
CA VAL A 30 -2.25 10.88 2.45
C VAL A 30 -2.55 9.43 2.80
N CYS A 31 -3.32 9.22 3.86
CA CYS A 31 -3.77 7.90 4.27
C CYS A 31 -5.14 7.60 3.68
N PHE A 32 -5.21 6.58 2.84
CA PHE A 32 -6.47 6.02 2.37
C PHE A 32 -6.96 4.99 3.40
N VAL A 33 -8.11 5.26 4.02
CA VAL A 33 -8.59 4.53 5.18
C VAL A 33 -10.06 4.14 5.03
N ARG A 34 -10.46 3.04 5.68
CA ARG A 34 -11.86 2.61 5.81
C ARG A 34 -12.52 3.05 7.11
N ARG A 35 -11.73 3.55 8.05
CA ARG A 35 -12.12 3.98 9.40
C ARG A 35 -11.18 5.10 9.83
N SER A 36 -11.65 6.00 10.69
CA SER A 36 -10.82 7.07 11.24
C SER A 36 -9.55 6.54 11.88
N LEU A 37 -8.45 7.27 11.70
CA LEU A 37 -7.19 6.98 12.40
C LEU A 37 -7.29 7.42 13.88
N PRO A 38 -6.48 6.82 14.77
CA PRO A 38 -6.37 7.24 16.16
C PRO A 38 -6.09 8.75 16.33
N SER A 39 -6.60 9.33 17.41
CA SER A 39 -6.53 10.78 17.66
C SER A 39 -5.12 11.30 17.91
N ASP A 40 -4.19 10.43 18.36
CA ASP A 40 -2.78 10.76 18.55
C ASP A 40 -2.06 11.09 17.24
N VAL A 41 -2.58 10.62 16.09
CA VAL A 41 -2.02 10.92 14.76
C VAL A 41 -2.92 11.81 13.92
N SER A 42 -4.25 11.79 14.14
CA SER A 42 -5.23 12.45 13.27
C SER A 42 -5.06 13.98 13.19
N ASN A 43 -4.50 14.61 14.22
CA ASN A 43 -4.35 16.06 14.29
C ASN A 43 -3.01 16.57 13.72
N ASN A 44 -2.19 15.68 13.15
CA ASN A 44 -0.90 16.07 12.61
C ASN A 44 -1.09 16.89 11.32
N PRO A 45 -0.47 18.08 11.18
CA PRO A 45 -0.65 18.94 10.01
C PRO A 45 -0.10 18.36 8.71
N LYS A 46 0.80 17.37 8.78
CA LYS A 46 1.29 16.65 7.58
C LYS A 46 0.30 15.62 7.07
N LEU A 47 -0.70 15.24 7.87
CA LEU A 47 -1.59 14.11 7.59
C LEU A 47 -2.91 14.57 6.97
N GLN A 48 -3.26 13.96 5.86
CA GLN A 48 -4.59 13.98 5.27
C GLN A 48 -5.15 12.56 5.26
N THR A 49 -6.44 12.41 5.57
CA THR A 49 -7.15 11.13 5.44
C THR A 49 -8.18 11.21 4.32
N VAL A 50 -8.21 10.17 3.48
CA VAL A 50 -9.22 9.98 2.44
C VAL A 50 -9.99 8.70 2.74
N MET A 51 -11.31 8.81 2.87
CA MET A 51 -12.16 7.65 3.13
C MET A 51 -12.40 6.86 1.85
N ILE A 52 -11.96 5.62 1.83
CA ILE A 52 -12.21 4.66 0.75
C ILE A 52 -13.21 3.62 1.25
N LYS A 53 -14.32 3.42 0.54
CA LYS A 53 -15.34 2.42 0.93
C LYS A 53 -14.88 1.00 0.62
N ASP A 54 -14.32 0.81 -0.58
CA ASP A 54 -13.84 -0.47 -1.08
C ASP A 54 -12.47 -0.29 -1.73
N PHE A 55 -11.48 -1.05 -1.27
CA PHE A 55 -10.11 -0.99 -1.79
C PHE A 55 -9.93 -1.80 -3.08
N SER A 56 -10.94 -2.54 -3.52
CA SER A 56 -10.95 -3.15 -4.87
C SER A 56 -11.26 -2.13 -5.98
N VAL A 57 -11.75 -0.94 -5.63
CA VAL A 57 -12.16 0.08 -6.61
C VAL A 57 -11.49 1.40 -6.27
N TRP A 58 -10.69 1.91 -7.21
CA TRP A 58 -9.99 3.19 -7.05
C TRP A 58 -10.48 4.18 -8.11
N PRO A 59 -11.27 5.19 -7.71
CA PRO A 59 -11.67 6.25 -8.62
C PRO A 59 -10.46 7.08 -9.06
N GLU A 60 -10.33 7.38 -10.35
CA GLU A 60 -9.20 8.16 -10.88
C GLU A 60 -9.17 9.58 -10.30
N ASP A 61 -10.31 10.21 -10.08
CA ASP A 61 -10.45 11.55 -9.50
C ASP A 61 -9.95 11.63 -8.05
N VAL A 62 -10.02 10.53 -7.31
CA VAL A 62 -9.44 10.42 -5.96
C VAL A 62 -7.92 10.30 -6.01
N LEU A 63 -7.37 9.67 -7.05
CA LEU A 63 -5.94 9.41 -7.17
C LEU A 63 -5.17 10.50 -7.93
N LEU A 64 -5.80 11.16 -8.89
CA LEU A 64 -5.21 12.18 -9.75
C LEU A 64 -4.53 13.34 -8.96
N PRO A 65 -5.08 13.84 -7.83
CA PRO A 65 -4.44 14.87 -7.01
C PRO A 65 -3.13 14.43 -6.34
N HIS A 66 -2.78 13.15 -6.47
CA HIS A 66 -1.69 12.51 -5.74
C HIS A 66 -0.60 11.93 -6.65
N VAL A 67 -0.66 12.18 -7.97
CA VAL A 67 0.35 11.72 -8.94
C VAL A 67 1.74 12.31 -8.74
N ASP A 68 1.86 13.36 -7.93
CA ASP A 68 3.12 13.97 -7.49
C ASP A 68 3.76 13.26 -6.29
N ALA A 69 3.06 12.28 -5.69
CA ALA A 69 3.59 11.52 -4.57
C ALA A 69 4.89 10.78 -4.95
N ALA A 70 5.81 10.69 -3.99
CA ALA A 70 7.08 10.02 -4.20
C ALA A 70 7.01 8.52 -3.89
N ALA A 71 6.06 8.09 -3.05
CA ALA A 71 5.91 6.70 -2.67
C ALA A 71 4.48 6.35 -2.24
N MET A 72 4.16 5.06 -2.30
CA MET A 72 3.04 4.43 -1.59
C MET A 72 3.60 3.39 -0.62
N ILE A 73 3.19 3.46 0.63
CA ILE A 73 3.41 2.40 1.62
C ILE A 73 2.13 1.57 1.72
N CYS A 74 2.21 0.32 1.28
CA CYS A 74 1.15 -0.66 1.43
C CYS A 74 1.45 -1.55 2.64
N ALA A 75 0.90 -1.18 3.79
CA ALA A 75 0.97 -1.95 5.04
C ALA A 75 -0.32 -2.77 5.30
N MET A 76 -1.07 -3.07 4.23
CA MET A 76 -2.19 -4.00 4.32
C MET A 76 -1.68 -5.43 4.40
N GLY A 77 -2.36 -6.25 5.18
CA GLY A 77 -2.11 -7.68 5.20
C GLY A 77 -2.98 -8.37 6.22
N SER A 78 -3.07 -9.68 6.10
CA SER A 78 -3.74 -10.51 7.09
C SER A 78 -2.79 -11.53 7.70
N TYR A 79 -3.05 -11.92 8.95
CA TYR A 79 -2.23 -12.92 9.65
C TYR A 79 -2.40 -14.32 9.08
N ARG A 80 -3.62 -14.66 8.62
CA ARG A 80 -3.98 -16.00 8.14
C ARG A 80 -3.94 -16.15 6.62
N GLY A 81 -3.65 -15.07 5.89
CA GLY A 81 -3.77 -15.02 4.44
C GLY A 81 -5.20 -14.68 4.02
N ASN A 82 -5.33 -13.67 3.18
CA ASN A 82 -6.58 -13.21 2.63
C ASN A 82 -6.32 -12.62 1.25
N VAL A 83 -6.79 -13.28 0.21
CA VAL A 83 -6.50 -12.91 -1.19
C VAL A 83 -6.84 -11.44 -1.46
N ARG A 84 -7.97 -10.95 -0.94
CA ARG A 84 -8.36 -9.54 -1.10
C ARG A 84 -7.33 -8.59 -0.53
N VAL A 85 -6.99 -8.76 0.75
CA VAL A 85 -6.13 -7.81 1.48
C VAL A 85 -4.66 -7.94 1.09
N ASP A 86 -4.17 -9.17 0.93
CA ASP A 86 -2.76 -9.47 0.69
C ASP A 86 -2.38 -9.41 -0.81
N MET A 87 -3.35 -9.37 -1.74
CA MET A 87 -3.08 -9.39 -3.18
C MET A 87 -3.98 -8.45 -4.01
N GLU A 88 -5.31 -8.59 -3.94
CA GLU A 88 -6.21 -7.88 -4.87
C GLU A 88 -6.25 -6.36 -4.60
N TYR A 89 -6.32 -5.93 -3.35
CA TYR A 89 -6.38 -4.49 -3.02
C TYR A 89 -5.09 -3.74 -3.40
N PRO A 90 -3.87 -4.24 -3.09
CA PRO A 90 -2.64 -3.62 -3.59
C PRO A 90 -2.57 -3.60 -5.11
N LEU A 91 -3.01 -4.67 -5.79
CA LEU A 91 -3.02 -4.76 -7.24
C LEU A 91 -4.00 -3.75 -7.86
N ALA A 92 -5.22 -3.66 -7.35
CA ALA A 92 -6.23 -2.70 -7.80
C ALA A 92 -5.72 -1.26 -7.76
N PHE A 93 -5.04 -0.86 -6.68
CA PHE A 93 -4.41 0.46 -6.61
C PHE A 93 -3.39 0.66 -7.73
N GLN A 94 -2.50 -0.29 -7.95
CA GLN A 94 -1.45 -0.17 -8.97
C GLN A 94 -2.01 -0.14 -10.39
N SER A 95 -2.98 -1.00 -10.69
CA SER A 95 -3.62 -1.06 -12.01
C SER A 95 -4.30 0.26 -12.37
N THR A 96 -4.84 0.99 -11.39
CA THR A 96 -5.40 2.34 -11.62
C THR A 96 -4.32 3.41 -11.61
N PHE A 97 -3.35 3.35 -10.69
CA PHE A 97 -2.42 4.45 -10.46
C PHE A 97 -1.26 4.48 -11.47
N ALA A 98 -0.78 3.33 -11.95
CA ALA A 98 0.34 3.28 -12.90
C ALA A 98 0.03 4.03 -14.22
N PRO A 99 -1.13 3.85 -14.87
CA PRO A 99 -1.49 4.63 -16.06
C PRO A 99 -1.58 6.14 -15.80
N LEU A 100 -2.06 6.55 -14.61
CA LEU A 100 -2.09 7.97 -14.23
C LEU A 100 -0.69 8.55 -14.11
N LEU A 101 0.25 7.76 -13.59
CA LEU A 101 1.65 8.14 -13.44
C LEU A 101 2.40 8.20 -14.79
N GLU A 102 2.05 7.36 -15.76
CA GLU A 102 2.63 7.37 -17.11
C GLU A 102 2.25 8.63 -17.89
N LYS A 103 1.05 9.17 -17.65
CA LYS A 103 0.58 10.44 -18.22
C LYS A 103 1.35 11.67 -17.69
N GLN A 104 2.27 11.51 -16.73
CA GLN A 104 2.98 12.60 -16.06
C GLN A 104 4.49 12.58 -16.36
N PRO A 105 4.95 13.19 -17.47
CA PRO A 105 6.33 13.03 -17.97
C PRO A 105 7.40 13.66 -17.07
N LYS A 106 7.05 14.60 -16.18
CA LYS A 106 7.98 15.33 -15.32
C LYS A 106 7.93 14.90 -13.84
N ARG A 107 7.27 13.78 -13.54
CA ARG A 107 7.09 13.35 -12.14
C ARG A 107 8.38 12.79 -11.53
N PRO A 108 8.56 12.89 -10.20
CA PRO A 108 9.60 12.15 -9.51
C PRO A 108 9.37 10.63 -9.61
N ARG A 109 10.46 9.85 -9.46
CA ARG A 109 10.38 8.38 -9.40
C ARG A 109 9.49 7.95 -8.24
N PHE A 110 8.36 7.35 -8.59
CA PHE A 110 7.43 6.75 -7.63
C PHE A 110 7.95 5.40 -7.14
N ARG A 111 7.76 5.12 -5.84
CA ARG A 111 8.18 3.86 -5.21
C ARG A 111 6.97 3.21 -4.55
N PHE A 112 6.64 1.99 -4.98
CA PHE A 112 5.64 1.18 -4.30
C PHE A 112 6.33 0.27 -3.28
N ILE A 113 6.05 0.48 -1.99
CA ILE A 113 6.65 -0.25 -0.87
C ILE A 113 5.59 -1.19 -0.31
N HIS A 114 5.74 -2.49 -0.57
CA HIS A 114 4.82 -3.52 -0.11
C HIS A 114 5.34 -4.20 1.16
N LEU A 115 4.57 -4.13 2.25
CA LEU A 115 4.89 -4.85 3.49
C LEU A 115 4.52 -6.33 3.35
N SER A 116 5.53 -7.16 3.07
CA SER A 116 5.36 -8.61 2.99
C SER A 116 5.61 -9.30 4.34
N GLY A 117 5.75 -10.63 4.32
CA GLY A 117 6.10 -11.46 5.47
C GLY A 117 7.55 -11.94 5.42
N LYS A 118 8.09 -12.34 6.58
CA LYS A 118 9.36 -13.08 6.62
C LYS A 118 9.15 -14.49 6.08
N PHE A 119 10.16 -15.04 5.40
CA PHE A 119 10.17 -16.41 4.86
C PHE A 119 9.05 -16.72 3.86
N VAL A 120 8.53 -15.69 3.19
CA VAL A 120 7.58 -15.89 2.09
C VAL A 120 8.25 -16.64 0.93
N ILE A 121 7.48 -17.46 0.22
CA ILE A 121 8.00 -18.39 -0.79
C ILE A 121 7.37 -18.06 -2.15
N GLN A 122 8.21 -17.97 -3.19
CA GLN A 122 7.77 -17.73 -4.57
C GLN A 122 7.18 -18.99 -5.20
N ASP A 123 7.77 -20.15 -4.92
CA ASP A 123 7.27 -21.45 -5.36
C ASP A 123 5.90 -21.74 -4.71
N GLN A 124 4.85 -21.69 -5.51
CA GLN A 124 3.48 -21.91 -5.05
C GLN A 124 3.18 -23.41 -4.81
N ASP A 125 3.99 -24.30 -5.37
CA ASP A 125 3.85 -25.75 -5.23
C ASP A 125 4.62 -26.31 -4.03
N ALA A 126 5.54 -25.54 -3.45
CA ALA A 126 6.31 -25.91 -2.26
C ALA A 126 5.41 -26.30 -1.09
N LYS A 127 5.67 -27.41 -0.39
CA LYS A 127 4.90 -27.79 0.81
C LYS A 127 5.60 -27.30 2.07
N LEU A 128 4.94 -26.44 2.84
CA LEU A 128 5.50 -25.83 4.04
C LEU A 128 4.84 -26.38 5.32
N TRP A 129 5.66 -26.70 6.32
CA TRP A 129 5.19 -27.19 7.62
C TRP A 129 4.50 -26.10 8.47
N VAL A 130 4.85 -24.83 8.24
CA VAL A 130 4.36 -23.69 9.03
C VAL A 130 3.87 -22.59 8.09
N ASN A 131 2.64 -22.13 8.33
CA ASN A 131 2.03 -20.99 7.64
C ASN A 131 2.08 -21.11 6.10
N ASP A 132 1.80 -22.30 5.57
CA ASP A 132 1.90 -22.62 4.15
C ASP A 132 1.18 -21.61 3.27
N TYR A 133 -0.11 -21.44 3.52
CA TYR A 133 -0.97 -20.55 2.74
C TYR A 133 -0.53 -19.07 2.76
N PRO A 134 -0.41 -18.37 3.91
CA PRO A 134 -0.03 -16.96 3.90
C PRO A 134 1.40 -16.71 3.40
N ARG A 135 2.34 -17.65 3.56
CA ARG A 135 3.73 -17.49 3.08
C ARG A 135 3.84 -17.55 1.57
N LYS A 136 2.95 -18.29 0.91
CA LYS A 136 2.82 -18.34 -0.55
C LYS A 136 2.07 -17.12 -1.08
N LEU A 137 0.91 -16.83 -0.50
CA LEU A 137 0.01 -15.76 -0.95
C LEU A 137 0.68 -14.37 -0.96
N LYS A 138 1.49 -14.05 0.06
CA LYS A 138 2.14 -12.73 0.16
C LYS A 138 3.15 -12.41 -0.94
N VAL A 139 3.57 -13.40 -1.72
CA VAL A 139 4.42 -13.20 -2.91
C VAL A 139 3.63 -13.17 -4.20
N GLN A 140 2.42 -13.76 -4.20
CA GLN A 140 1.57 -13.82 -5.38
C GLN A 140 1.25 -12.43 -5.95
N PHE A 141 1.14 -11.42 -5.09
CA PHE A 141 1.06 -10.02 -5.50
C PHE A 141 2.21 -9.60 -6.46
N LEU A 142 3.46 -9.91 -6.11
CA LEU A 142 4.64 -9.58 -6.92
C LEU A 142 4.64 -10.37 -8.23
N LEU A 143 4.29 -11.66 -8.18
CA LEU A 143 4.24 -12.52 -9.36
C LEU A 143 3.21 -12.01 -10.37
N ASN A 144 2.00 -11.71 -9.92
CA ASN A 144 0.92 -11.22 -10.78
C ASN A 144 1.28 -9.86 -11.41
N TYR A 145 1.89 -8.95 -10.65
CA TYR A 145 2.30 -7.65 -11.19
C TYR A 145 3.35 -7.81 -12.29
N LEU A 146 4.36 -8.64 -12.09
CA LEU A 146 5.40 -8.90 -13.08
C LEU A 146 4.84 -9.56 -14.34
N SER A 147 3.91 -10.51 -14.22
CA SER A 147 3.30 -11.17 -15.38
C SER A 147 2.46 -10.26 -16.27
N HIS A 148 2.00 -9.09 -15.78
CA HIS A 148 1.18 -8.16 -16.56
C HIS A 148 1.97 -6.95 -17.10
N HIS A 149 3.24 -6.81 -16.74
CA HIS A 149 4.08 -5.65 -17.07
C HIS A 149 5.47 -6.02 -17.64
N ILE A 150 5.67 -7.29 -18.01
CA ILE A 150 6.77 -7.79 -18.85
C ILE A 150 6.15 -8.27 -20.16
#